data_AF-A0A6G9FJ02-F1
#
_entry.id   AF-A0A6G9FJ02-F1
#
_cell.length_a   1.000
_cell.length_b   1.000
_cell.length_c   1.000
_cell.angle_alpha   90.00
_cell.angle_beta   90.00
_cell.angle_gamma   90.00
#
_symmetry.space_group_name_H-M   'P 1'
#
loop_
_entity.id
_entity.type
_entity.pdbx_description
1 polymer ?
#
loop_
_entity_poly.entity_id
_entity_poly.type
_entity_poly.pdbx_seq_one_letter_code
_entity_poly.pdbx_strand_id
1 'polypeptide(L)'
;MTWGKSVHLPVTSDAGPTAETSGPPAADAVDVRRRVPWGSALPLAGALALWTHSVLRTDPAGLGDFGLVGALPVTYWAALALLTGGFWYCVRDPARGGGWPAAYVLVLLLLERATQALVYPTALYAWAWKHDAVVEHLLSAGRLETTAERLGDMAVYDQWPGFFAAQAGLVRLTGAESAAAFMAWWPLFSSLLLLAPLLLVYRTFTQDRRLVWTAIWLFQVANWVGQDYFSPQSLALALYLGVIAVVLRRGGRTVDGARPEGRLLWTVLLLPLIAAVVVSHQLTPVMLGAGLAALCLTRDHRAWALPALAVLAVVFLAWNLTVSLPFLREAVPEMLRSFGDVRGNLETGYGSTPTGTGPVTVSWVARLLSGAVLLLAALGVLRRTALRTRARPLLLLTAVPLLMLVANDYGSEMIFRVLLFMLPGACFFAAAALLPRRRPAPPRTTRLPYRPVAGGGGPCSPEPRCSCSPPRSCPPTRARTGSATSRRKRWSSSGR
;
A
#
# COMPACT_ATOMS: atom_id res chain seq x y z
N MET A 1 -66.42 -1.59 25.33
CA MET A 1 -66.72 -0.15 25.31
C MET A 1 -66.14 0.43 24.04
N THR A 2 -67.01 0.63 23.07
CA THR A 2 -66.77 1.10 21.70
C THR A 2 -67.10 2.58 21.59
N TRP A 3 -66.23 3.35 20.95
CA TRP A 3 -66.49 4.69 20.38
C TRP A 3 -65.55 4.81 19.17
N GLY A 4 -65.94 4.99 17.90
CA GLY A 4 -67.23 5.35 17.32
C GLY A 4 -67.33 6.86 17.07
N LYS A 5 -66.71 7.37 15.99
CA LYS A 5 -67.14 8.61 15.31
C LYS A 5 -66.88 8.54 13.81
N SER A 6 -67.97 8.34 13.08
CA SER A 6 -68.20 8.60 11.67
C SER A 6 -68.57 10.07 11.44
N VAL A 7 -68.12 10.65 10.33
CA VAL A 7 -68.64 11.92 9.79
C VAL A 7 -68.96 11.74 8.31
N HIS A 8 -70.10 12.28 7.91
CA HIS A 8 -70.83 12.10 6.66
C HIS A 8 -70.20 12.74 5.41
N LEU A 9 -70.51 12.13 4.27
CA LEU A 9 -70.34 12.61 2.88
C LEU A 9 -71.26 13.81 2.56
N PRO A 10 -71.03 14.48 1.42
CA PRO A 10 -72.00 14.31 0.32
C PRO A 10 -71.37 14.07 -1.06
N VAL A 11 -72.19 13.43 -1.90
CA VAL A 11 -71.95 12.96 -3.27
C VAL A 11 -72.44 14.01 -4.28
N THR A 12 -72.02 13.83 -5.54
CA THR A 12 -72.49 14.34 -6.86
C THR A 12 -71.45 15.27 -7.53
N SER A 13 -71.07 15.13 -8.80
CA SER A 13 -71.73 14.56 -9.99
C SER A 13 -70.70 14.15 -11.06
N ASP A 14 -71.15 13.26 -11.97
CA ASP A 14 -70.46 12.68 -13.13
C ASP A 14 -69.91 13.67 -14.17
N ALA A 15 -68.81 13.31 -14.83
CA ALA A 15 -68.62 13.49 -16.29
C ALA A 15 -67.36 12.78 -16.85
N GLY A 16 -67.55 11.66 -17.56
CA GLY A 16 -66.89 11.35 -18.84
C GLY A 16 -65.45 10.81 -18.89
N PRO A 17 -65.06 10.14 -20.00
CA PRO A 17 -64.13 9.01 -19.97
C PRO A 17 -62.74 9.27 -20.61
N THR A 18 -61.91 8.21 -20.59
CA THR A 18 -60.69 7.93 -21.39
C THR A 18 -59.33 8.29 -20.77
N ALA A 19 -58.52 7.25 -20.49
CA ALA A 19 -57.35 6.92 -21.30
C ALA A 19 -56.51 5.86 -20.57
N GLU A 20 -56.39 4.69 -21.19
CA GLU A 20 -55.41 3.67 -20.87
C GLU A 20 -54.01 4.29 -20.81
N THR A 21 -53.38 4.25 -19.64
CA THR A 21 -51.94 4.45 -19.53
C THR A 21 -51.29 3.07 -19.51
N SER A 22 -50.88 2.64 -20.71
CA SER A 22 -49.93 1.56 -20.92
C SER A 22 -48.70 1.82 -20.05
N GLY A 23 -48.55 1.05 -18.97
CA GLY A 23 -47.33 1.03 -18.17
C GLY A 23 -46.12 0.63 -19.04
N PRO A 24 -44.93 1.17 -18.78
CA PRO A 24 -43.74 0.79 -19.56
C PRO A 24 -43.49 -0.71 -19.44
N PRO A 25 -43.05 -1.38 -20.52
CA PRO A 25 -42.77 -2.81 -20.48
C PRO A 25 -41.71 -3.10 -19.42
N ALA A 26 -41.98 -4.12 -18.60
CA ALA A 26 -41.06 -4.64 -17.61
C ALA A 26 -39.69 -4.85 -18.28
N ALA A 27 -38.73 -4.00 -17.93
CA ALA A 27 -37.36 -4.12 -18.39
C ALA A 27 -36.87 -5.52 -18.02
N ASP A 28 -36.38 -6.22 -19.04
CA ASP A 28 -35.77 -7.53 -19.02
C ASP A 28 -35.14 -7.85 -17.65
N ALA A 29 -35.71 -8.83 -16.96
CA ALA A 29 -35.05 -9.50 -15.87
C ALA A 29 -33.78 -10.13 -16.43
N VAL A 30 -32.65 -9.42 -16.28
CA VAL A 30 -31.32 -9.92 -16.64
C VAL A 30 -31.12 -11.21 -15.84
N ASP A 31 -31.21 -12.34 -16.53
CA ASP A 31 -30.87 -13.67 -16.02
C ASP A 31 -29.37 -13.67 -15.68
N VAL A 32 -29.02 -13.20 -14.47
CA VAL A 32 -27.68 -13.31 -13.91
C VAL A 32 -27.49 -14.77 -13.48
N ARG A 33 -27.43 -15.69 -14.45
CA ARG A 33 -26.81 -17.00 -14.25
C ARG A 33 -25.37 -16.74 -13.82
N ARG A 34 -25.12 -16.77 -12.51
CA ARG A 34 -23.78 -16.80 -11.93
C ARG A 34 -23.11 -18.07 -12.45
N ARG A 35 -22.46 -18.00 -13.61
CA ARG A 35 -21.61 -19.08 -14.10
C ARG A 35 -20.57 -19.34 -13.01
N VAL A 36 -20.55 -20.56 -12.48
CA VAL A 36 -19.54 -20.98 -11.52
C VAL A 36 -18.18 -20.74 -12.18
N PRO A 37 -17.28 -19.98 -11.55
CA PRO A 37 -16.02 -19.57 -12.15
C PRO A 37 -14.99 -20.71 -12.11
N TRP A 38 -15.31 -21.84 -12.73
CA TRP A 38 -14.49 -23.06 -12.74
C TRP A 38 -13.05 -22.79 -13.21
N GLY A 39 -12.88 -21.91 -14.21
CA GLY A 39 -11.55 -21.52 -14.69
C GLY A 39 -10.68 -20.80 -13.65
N SER A 40 -11.28 -20.23 -12.60
CA SER A 40 -10.57 -19.64 -11.46
C SER A 40 -10.48 -20.58 -10.27
N ALA A 41 -11.52 -21.39 -10.04
CA ALA A 41 -11.61 -22.29 -8.90
C ALA A 41 -10.75 -23.55 -9.06
N LEU A 42 -10.76 -24.19 -10.23
CA LEU A 42 -10.06 -25.46 -10.46
C LEU A 42 -8.53 -25.33 -10.32
N PRO A 43 -7.84 -24.32 -10.89
CA PRO A 43 -6.40 -24.19 -10.70
C PRO A 43 -6.03 -23.90 -9.24
N LEU A 44 -6.85 -23.12 -8.53
CA LEU A 44 -6.63 -22.81 -7.11
C LEU A 44 -6.76 -24.07 -6.25
N ALA A 45 -7.82 -24.85 -6.45
CA ALA A 45 -8.04 -26.11 -5.74
C ALA A 45 -6.96 -27.14 -6.07
N GLY A 46 -6.57 -27.27 -7.34
CA GLY A 46 -5.47 -28.13 -7.76
C GLY A 46 -4.13 -27.74 -7.16
N ALA A 47 -3.82 -26.44 -7.11
CA ALA A 47 -2.61 -25.95 -6.47
C ALA A 47 -2.59 -26.26 -4.96
N LEU A 48 -3.72 -26.05 -4.27
CA LEU A 48 -3.85 -26.43 -2.85
C LEU A 48 -3.66 -27.93 -2.65
N ALA A 49 -4.30 -28.78 -3.45
CA ALA A 49 -4.17 -30.23 -3.34
C ALA A 49 -2.72 -30.70 -3.55
N LEU A 50 -2.04 -30.18 -4.58
CA LEU A 50 -0.64 -30.49 -4.88
C LEU A 50 0.30 -30.00 -3.76
N TRP A 51 0.05 -28.80 -3.22
CA TRP A 51 0.81 -28.26 -2.10
C TRP A 51 0.62 -29.10 -0.84
N THR A 52 -0.62 -29.44 -0.46
CA THR A 52 -0.92 -30.30 0.69
C THR A 52 -0.24 -31.67 0.54
N HIS A 53 -0.34 -32.29 -0.64
CA HIS A 53 0.38 -33.54 -0.93
C HIS A 53 1.90 -33.39 -0.72
N SER A 54 2.46 -32.28 -1.17
CA SER A 54 3.89 -32.01 -1.04
C SER A 54 4.33 -31.86 0.41
N VAL A 55 3.62 -31.04 1.19
CA VAL A 55 3.93 -30.78 2.60
C VAL A 55 3.90 -32.09 3.41
N LEU A 56 2.87 -32.92 3.20
CA LEU A 56 2.71 -34.20 3.90
C LEU A 56 3.80 -35.25 3.60
N ARG A 57 4.59 -35.05 2.52
CA ARG A 57 5.66 -35.97 2.10
C ARG A 57 7.06 -35.39 2.26
N THR A 58 7.18 -34.15 2.71
CA THR A 58 8.49 -33.51 2.87
C THR A 58 9.06 -33.90 4.22
N ASP A 59 10.23 -34.55 4.22
CA ASP A 59 10.97 -34.90 5.42
C ASP A 59 12.17 -33.94 5.62
N PRO A 60 12.20 -33.15 6.71
CA PRO A 60 13.31 -32.23 6.98
C PRO A 60 14.56 -32.91 7.59
N ALA A 61 14.55 -34.23 7.86
CA ALA A 61 15.66 -34.89 8.56
C ALA A 61 16.98 -34.99 7.75
N GLY A 62 16.93 -34.85 6.42
CA GLY A 62 18.07 -35.04 5.52
C GLY A 62 18.27 -33.90 4.52
N LEU A 63 18.30 -32.65 5.00
CA LEU A 63 18.51 -31.49 4.12
C LEU A 63 19.95 -31.45 3.57
N GLY A 64 20.07 -31.46 2.23
CA GLY A 64 21.34 -31.19 1.55
C GLY A 64 21.64 -29.70 1.41
N ASP A 65 22.65 -29.36 0.60
CA ASP A 65 23.15 -27.98 0.42
C ASP A 65 22.08 -26.94 0.05
N PHE A 66 21.04 -27.35 -0.69
CA PHE A 66 19.95 -26.45 -1.12
C PHE A 66 18.83 -26.32 -0.07
N GLY A 67 18.95 -26.96 1.08
CA GLY A 67 17.94 -26.95 2.14
C GLY A 67 16.57 -27.41 1.64
N LEU A 68 15.52 -26.74 2.13
CA LEU A 68 14.14 -27.08 1.81
C LEU A 68 13.83 -27.03 0.30
N VAL A 69 14.49 -26.14 -0.45
CA VAL A 69 14.29 -26.02 -1.91
C VAL A 69 14.64 -27.33 -2.62
N GLY A 70 15.68 -28.03 -2.17
CA GLY A 70 16.07 -29.34 -2.72
C GLY A 70 15.24 -30.51 -2.18
N ALA A 71 14.68 -30.38 -0.97
CA ALA A 71 13.89 -31.44 -0.33
C ALA A 71 12.42 -31.47 -0.78
N LEU A 72 11.88 -30.34 -1.25
CA LEU A 72 10.48 -30.24 -1.68
C LEU A 72 10.21 -31.07 -2.95
N PRO A 73 9.22 -31.97 -2.93
CA PRO A 73 8.80 -32.72 -4.11
C PRO A 73 8.44 -31.85 -5.32
N VAL A 74 8.55 -32.41 -6.54
CA VAL A 74 8.15 -31.73 -7.79
C VAL A 74 6.70 -31.22 -7.77
N THR A 75 5.84 -31.84 -6.97
CA THR A 75 4.45 -31.41 -6.77
C THR A 75 4.33 -30.02 -6.15
N TYR A 76 5.28 -29.59 -5.30
CA TYR A 76 5.32 -28.21 -4.79
C TYR A 76 5.50 -27.20 -5.93
N TRP A 77 6.46 -27.46 -6.80
CA TRP A 77 6.77 -26.60 -7.95
C TRP A 77 5.62 -26.59 -8.96
N ALA A 78 4.97 -27.74 -9.19
CA ALA A 78 3.75 -27.82 -9.99
C ALA A 78 2.59 -27.02 -9.37
N ALA A 79 2.42 -27.07 -8.05
CA ALA A 79 1.43 -26.27 -7.33
C ALA A 79 1.68 -24.77 -7.54
N LEU A 80 2.92 -24.32 -7.38
CA LEU A 80 3.30 -22.91 -7.56
C LEU A 80 3.10 -22.44 -9.01
N ALA A 81 3.44 -23.26 -9.99
CA ALA A 81 3.22 -22.97 -11.41
C ALA A 81 1.72 -22.86 -11.73
N LEU A 82 0.90 -23.81 -11.24
CA LEU A 82 -0.55 -23.80 -11.43
C LEU A 82 -1.21 -22.60 -10.75
N LEU A 83 -0.78 -22.27 -9.53
CA LEU A 83 -1.25 -21.11 -8.78
C LEU A 83 -0.92 -19.80 -9.52
N THR A 84 0.33 -19.66 -9.98
CA THR A 84 0.79 -18.47 -10.71
C THR A 84 0.02 -18.32 -12.03
N GLY A 85 -0.14 -19.40 -12.79
CA GLY A 85 -0.92 -19.42 -14.03
C GLY A 85 -2.39 -19.04 -13.80
N GLY A 86 -3.02 -19.61 -12.77
CA GLY A 86 -4.40 -19.28 -12.38
C GLY A 86 -4.57 -17.84 -11.93
N PHE A 87 -3.60 -17.29 -11.17
CA PHE A 87 -3.58 -15.88 -10.80
C PHE A 87 -3.54 -14.98 -12.04
N TRP A 88 -2.63 -15.26 -12.98
CA TRP A 88 -2.52 -14.50 -14.23
C TRP A 88 -3.78 -14.62 -15.10
N TYR A 89 -4.39 -15.79 -15.14
CA TYR A 89 -5.67 -16.01 -15.81
C TYR A 89 -6.79 -15.14 -15.22
N CYS A 90 -6.86 -15.03 -13.89
CA CYS A 90 -7.85 -14.21 -13.18
C CYS A 90 -7.58 -12.71 -13.31
N VAL A 91 -6.32 -12.27 -13.18
CA VAL A 91 -5.97 -10.85 -13.11
C VAL A 91 -5.99 -10.17 -14.48
N ARG A 92 -5.86 -10.90 -15.60
CA ARG A 92 -5.85 -10.27 -16.94
C ARG A 92 -7.22 -9.71 -17.34
N ASP A 93 -8.29 -10.38 -16.94
CA ASP A 93 -9.66 -10.04 -17.32
C ASP A 93 -10.48 -9.55 -16.12
N PRO A 94 -10.88 -8.26 -16.09
CA PRO A 94 -11.71 -7.71 -15.02
C PRO A 94 -13.04 -8.44 -14.81
N ALA A 95 -13.61 -9.07 -15.85
CA ALA A 95 -14.85 -9.83 -15.73
C ALA A 95 -14.69 -11.09 -14.85
N ARG A 96 -13.46 -11.61 -14.77
CA ARG A 96 -13.07 -12.71 -13.87
C ARG A 96 -12.70 -12.20 -12.47
N GLY A 97 -12.59 -10.89 -12.32
CA GLY A 97 -12.03 -10.16 -11.17
C GLY A 97 -12.94 -10.06 -9.95
N GLY A 98 -13.57 -11.16 -9.52
CA GLY A 98 -14.28 -11.24 -8.23
C GLY A 98 -13.35 -11.18 -7.02
N GLY A 99 -13.59 -12.04 -6.02
CA GLY A 99 -12.66 -12.26 -4.89
C GLY A 99 -11.43 -13.11 -5.27
N TRP A 100 -11.35 -13.63 -6.49
CA TRP A 100 -10.32 -14.60 -6.90
C TRP A 100 -8.89 -14.12 -6.74
N PRO A 101 -8.47 -12.93 -7.21
CA PRO A 101 -7.09 -12.49 -7.03
C PRO A 101 -6.67 -12.45 -5.56
N ALA A 102 -7.60 -12.12 -4.64
CA ALA A 102 -7.34 -12.20 -3.21
C ALA A 102 -7.12 -13.65 -2.77
N ALA A 103 -8.00 -14.58 -3.18
CA ALA A 103 -7.85 -16.00 -2.86
C ALA A 103 -6.52 -16.58 -3.36
N TYR A 104 -6.11 -16.24 -4.58
CA TYR A 104 -4.80 -16.64 -5.12
C TYR A 104 -3.62 -16.07 -4.32
N VAL A 105 -3.69 -14.80 -3.89
CA VAL A 105 -2.68 -14.21 -3.01
C VAL A 105 -2.65 -14.89 -1.64
N LEU A 106 -3.80 -15.22 -1.06
CA LEU A 106 -3.87 -15.94 0.21
C LEU A 106 -3.24 -17.34 0.09
N VAL A 107 -3.53 -18.06 -0.98
CA VAL A 107 -2.91 -19.37 -1.23
C VAL A 107 -1.41 -19.23 -1.51
N LEU A 108 -0.96 -18.18 -2.20
CA LEU A 108 0.48 -17.89 -2.35
C LEU A 108 1.16 -17.75 -0.99
N LEU A 109 0.54 -17.02 -0.06
CA LEU A 109 1.06 -16.87 1.30
C LEU A 109 1.11 -18.19 2.06
N LEU A 110 0.12 -19.07 1.90
CA LEU A 110 0.16 -20.41 2.47
C LEU A 110 1.35 -21.21 1.90
N LEU A 111 1.51 -21.22 0.58
CA LEU A 111 2.60 -21.93 -0.08
C LEU A 111 3.98 -21.40 0.34
N GLU A 112 4.16 -20.08 0.43
CA GLU A 112 5.47 -19.48 0.77
C GLU A 112 5.77 -19.55 2.28
N ARG A 113 4.80 -19.19 3.13
CA ARG A 113 5.03 -18.92 4.55
C ARG A 113 4.57 -20.07 5.45
N ALA A 114 3.44 -20.70 5.15
CA ALA A 114 2.92 -21.80 5.98
C ALA A 114 3.70 -23.10 5.78
N THR A 115 4.29 -23.32 4.59
CA THR A 115 5.12 -24.50 4.32
C THR A 115 6.24 -24.66 5.36
N GLN A 116 6.88 -23.56 5.76
CA GLN A 116 7.94 -23.61 6.77
C GLN A 116 7.39 -24.06 8.12
N ALA A 117 6.28 -23.49 8.57
CA ALA A 117 5.63 -23.84 9.84
C ALA A 117 5.09 -25.28 9.88
N LEU A 118 4.76 -25.85 8.73
CA LEU A 118 4.21 -27.20 8.61
C LEU A 118 5.29 -28.28 8.45
N VAL A 119 6.43 -27.94 7.82
CA VAL A 119 7.51 -28.89 7.57
C VAL A 119 8.51 -28.92 8.73
N TYR A 120 8.85 -27.76 9.30
CA TYR A 120 9.80 -27.70 10.42
C TYR A 120 9.07 -27.80 11.77
N PRO A 121 9.65 -28.52 12.76
CA PRO A 121 9.08 -28.61 14.09
C PRO A 121 9.24 -27.31 14.91
N THR A 122 10.10 -26.40 14.46
CA THR A 122 10.51 -25.20 15.18
C THR A 122 10.59 -23.99 14.26
N ALA A 123 10.67 -22.78 14.84
CA ALA A 123 10.85 -21.56 14.07
C ALA A 123 12.19 -21.60 13.29
N LEU A 124 12.13 -21.29 11.99
CA LEU A 124 13.26 -21.40 11.06
C LEU A 124 14.44 -20.50 11.43
N TYR A 125 14.16 -19.25 11.83
CA TYR A 125 15.21 -18.26 12.06
C TYR A 125 15.71 -18.33 13.49
N ALA A 126 16.99 -18.65 13.67
CA ALA A 126 17.64 -18.71 14.99
C ALA A 126 17.46 -17.41 15.79
N TRP A 127 17.45 -16.24 15.12
CA TRP A 127 17.22 -14.93 15.74
C TRP A 127 15.88 -14.81 16.46
N ALA A 128 14.86 -15.55 16.01
CA ALA A 128 13.54 -15.53 16.62
C ALA A 128 13.57 -16.06 18.06
N TRP A 129 14.45 -17.01 18.38
CA TRP A 129 14.58 -17.58 19.72
C TRP A 129 15.11 -16.58 20.75
N LYS A 130 15.91 -15.61 20.32
CA LYS A 130 16.31 -14.47 21.17
C LYS A 130 15.07 -13.68 21.63
N HIS A 131 14.10 -13.50 20.74
CA HIS A 131 12.87 -12.78 21.04
C HIS A 131 11.95 -13.55 21.98
N ASP A 132 11.86 -14.88 21.85
CA ASP A 132 11.15 -15.74 22.80
C ASP A 132 11.73 -15.59 24.21
N ALA A 133 13.06 -15.63 24.35
CA ALA A 133 13.73 -15.44 25.63
C ALA A 133 13.42 -14.08 26.29
N VAL A 134 13.33 -13.00 25.50
CA VAL A 134 12.93 -11.67 26.03
C VAL A 134 11.47 -11.67 26.48
N VAL A 135 10.58 -12.32 25.75
CA VAL A 135 9.16 -12.46 26.13
C VAL A 135 9.03 -13.28 27.42
N GLU A 136 9.74 -14.41 27.52
CA GLU A 136 9.75 -15.27 28.70
C GLU A 136 10.30 -14.54 29.93
N HIS A 137 11.35 -13.73 29.76
CA HIS A 137 11.87 -12.88 30.82
C HIS A 137 10.80 -11.89 31.31
N LEU A 138 10.11 -11.20 30.38
CA LEU A 138 9.03 -10.28 30.72
C LEU A 138 7.88 -10.97 31.48
N LEU A 139 7.51 -12.19 31.09
CA LEU A 139 6.45 -12.96 31.73
C LEU A 139 6.83 -13.44 33.13
N SER A 140 8.06 -13.93 33.30
CA SER A 140 8.55 -14.50 34.56
C SER A 140 8.96 -13.43 35.57
N ALA A 141 9.69 -12.40 35.15
CA ALA A 141 10.19 -11.34 36.02
C ALA A 141 9.18 -10.20 36.24
N GLY A 142 8.23 -10.01 35.33
CA GLY A 142 7.24 -8.91 35.38
C GLY A 142 7.85 -7.52 35.20
N ARG A 143 9.12 -7.43 34.76
CA ARG A 143 9.88 -6.20 34.57
C ARG A 143 10.85 -6.35 33.41
N LEU A 144 11.35 -5.21 32.92
CA LEU A 144 12.51 -5.17 32.03
C LEU A 144 13.78 -5.40 32.85
N GLU A 145 14.82 -5.94 32.22
CA GLU A 145 16.15 -6.09 32.78
C GLU A 145 16.97 -4.81 32.51
N THR A 146 17.16 -4.01 33.55
CA THR A 146 17.76 -2.67 33.42
C THR A 146 19.30 -2.69 33.44
N THR A 147 19.92 -3.87 33.55
CA THR A 147 21.38 -4.02 33.66
C THR A 147 22.01 -4.35 32.31
N ALA A 148 22.41 -3.32 31.55
CA ALA A 148 23.03 -3.49 30.23
C ALA A 148 24.26 -4.42 30.23
N GLU A 149 25.09 -4.37 31.29
CA GLU A 149 26.29 -5.21 31.44
C GLU A 149 26.00 -6.71 31.45
N ARG A 150 24.80 -7.13 31.90
CA ARG A 150 24.40 -8.55 31.92
C ARG A 150 23.84 -9.02 30.58
N LEU A 151 23.27 -8.12 29.79
CA LEU A 151 22.54 -8.45 28.56
C LEU A 151 23.42 -8.39 27.32
N GLY A 152 24.51 -7.63 27.33
CA GLY A 152 25.37 -7.44 26.15
C GLY A 152 24.53 -7.02 24.93
N ASP A 153 24.67 -7.74 23.81
CA ASP A 153 23.93 -7.49 22.57
C ASP A 153 22.39 -7.57 22.73
N MET A 154 21.88 -8.23 23.77
CA MET A 154 20.44 -8.33 24.04
C MET A 154 19.86 -7.06 24.68
N ALA A 155 20.70 -6.15 25.18
CA ALA A 155 20.26 -4.95 25.90
C ALA A 155 19.34 -4.06 25.05
N VAL A 156 19.49 -4.11 23.72
CA VAL A 156 18.66 -3.38 22.76
C VAL A 156 17.16 -3.73 22.91
N TYR A 157 16.81 -4.96 23.25
CA TYR A 157 15.41 -5.39 23.28
C TYR A 157 14.62 -4.78 24.45
N ASP A 158 15.31 -4.42 25.53
CA ASP A 158 14.71 -3.80 26.70
C ASP A 158 14.48 -2.29 26.49
N GLN A 159 15.23 -1.68 25.58
CA GLN A 159 15.09 -0.26 25.21
C GLN A 159 13.93 -0.03 24.22
N TRP A 160 13.52 -1.07 23.49
CA TRP A 160 12.38 -1.10 22.58
C TRP A 160 11.44 -2.28 22.88
N PRO A 161 10.79 -2.28 24.06
CA PRO A 161 10.08 -3.43 24.59
C PRO A 161 8.70 -3.63 23.96
N GLY A 162 8.21 -2.69 23.14
CA GLY A 162 6.80 -2.63 22.72
C GLY A 162 6.32 -3.87 21.98
N PHE A 163 7.16 -4.45 21.12
CA PHE A 163 6.86 -5.70 20.45
C PHE A 163 6.76 -6.84 21.46
N PHE A 164 7.78 -7.03 22.30
CA PHE A 164 7.85 -8.13 23.27
C PHE A 164 6.73 -8.04 24.32
N ALA A 165 6.41 -6.85 24.81
CA ALA A 165 5.30 -6.62 25.73
C ALA A 165 3.95 -7.00 25.10
N ALA A 166 3.73 -6.69 23.82
CA ALA A 166 2.52 -7.10 23.11
C ALA A 166 2.45 -8.63 22.96
N GLN A 167 3.57 -9.31 22.70
CA GLN A 167 3.61 -10.77 22.60
C GLN A 167 3.43 -11.44 23.97
N ALA A 168 4.03 -10.93 25.03
CA ALA A 168 3.79 -11.39 26.40
C ALA A 168 2.30 -11.26 26.76
N GLY A 169 1.66 -10.14 26.39
CA GLY A 169 0.21 -9.98 26.50
C GLY A 169 -0.56 -11.06 25.74
N LEU A 170 -0.15 -11.38 24.51
CA LEU A 170 -0.79 -12.43 23.71
C LEU A 170 -0.63 -13.82 24.32
N VAL A 171 0.54 -14.17 24.85
CA VAL A 171 0.78 -15.43 25.58
C VAL A 171 -0.19 -15.53 26.77
N ARG A 172 -0.30 -14.47 27.58
CA ARG A 172 -1.24 -14.43 28.72
C ARG A 172 -2.71 -14.51 28.29
N LEU A 173 -3.08 -13.85 27.20
CA LEU A 173 -4.46 -13.84 26.69
C LEU A 173 -4.89 -15.18 26.09
N THR A 174 -3.97 -15.88 25.44
CA THR A 174 -4.24 -17.17 24.79
C THR A 174 -4.08 -18.35 25.74
N GLY A 175 -3.40 -18.16 26.88
CA GLY A 175 -3.04 -19.25 27.78
C GLY A 175 -1.96 -20.18 27.18
N ALA A 176 -1.22 -19.71 26.18
CA ALA A 176 -0.08 -20.45 25.64
C ALA A 176 1.05 -20.56 26.67
N GLU A 177 1.86 -21.62 26.60
CA GLU A 177 3.00 -21.81 27.51
C GLU A 177 4.13 -20.79 27.23
N SER A 178 4.36 -20.45 25.96
CA SER A 178 5.37 -19.47 25.54
C SER A 178 5.04 -18.88 24.17
N ALA A 179 5.83 -17.89 23.72
CA ALA A 179 5.65 -17.31 22.38
C ALA A 179 6.03 -18.29 21.26
N ALA A 180 6.88 -19.28 21.54
CA ALA A 180 7.24 -20.37 20.63
C ALA A 180 6.03 -21.04 19.97
N ALA A 181 4.88 -21.10 20.67
CA ALA A 181 3.63 -21.68 20.15
C ALA A 181 3.15 -21.07 18.82
N PHE A 182 3.45 -19.80 18.55
CA PHE A 182 3.02 -19.09 17.34
C PHE A 182 4.16 -18.50 16.51
N MET A 183 5.41 -18.58 16.98
CA MET A 183 6.58 -18.06 16.26
C MET A 183 6.74 -18.62 14.85
N ALA A 184 6.54 -19.93 14.68
CA ALA A 184 6.66 -20.58 13.37
C ALA A 184 5.61 -20.06 12.37
N TRP A 185 4.43 -19.68 12.86
CA TRP A 185 3.32 -19.14 12.05
C TRP A 185 3.42 -17.63 11.80
N TRP A 186 4.33 -16.94 12.49
CA TRP A 186 4.45 -15.50 12.42
C TRP A 186 4.73 -14.94 11.01
N PRO A 187 5.59 -15.55 10.16
CA PRO A 187 5.78 -15.09 8.77
C PRO A 187 4.49 -15.02 7.95
N LEU A 188 3.58 -15.98 8.17
CA LEU A 188 2.27 -15.97 7.53
C LEU A 188 1.42 -14.82 8.09
N PHE A 189 1.34 -14.72 9.41
CA PHE A 189 0.55 -13.68 10.08
C PHE A 189 1.00 -12.26 9.72
N SER A 190 2.31 -11.99 9.80
CA SER A 190 2.89 -10.69 9.46
C SER A 190 2.67 -10.35 7.98
N SER A 191 2.78 -11.32 7.07
CA SER A 191 2.47 -11.14 5.65
C SER A 191 0.99 -10.84 5.40
N LEU A 192 0.07 -11.47 6.13
CA LEU A 192 -1.36 -11.18 6.07
C LEU A 192 -1.67 -9.75 6.56
N LEU A 193 -1.01 -9.30 7.63
CA LEU A 193 -1.16 -7.94 8.15
C LEU A 193 -0.78 -6.88 7.11
N LEU A 194 0.16 -7.16 6.22
CA LEU A 194 0.60 -6.22 5.17
C LEU A 194 -0.43 -6.06 4.04
N LEU A 195 -1.34 -7.02 3.84
CA LEU A 195 -2.33 -6.97 2.74
C LEU A 195 -3.24 -5.74 2.83
N ALA A 196 -3.77 -5.46 4.02
CA ALA A 196 -4.70 -4.36 4.25
C ALA A 196 -4.07 -2.99 3.94
N PRO A 197 -2.93 -2.59 4.54
CA PRO A 197 -2.32 -1.30 4.22
C PRO A 197 -1.84 -1.21 2.77
N LEU A 198 -1.30 -2.28 2.17
CA LEU A 198 -0.92 -2.27 0.75
C LEU A 198 -2.13 -2.03 -0.18
N LEU A 199 -3.25 -2.72 0.07
CA LEU A 199 -4.50 -2.49 -0.66
C LEU A 199 -4.96 -1.04 -0.54
N LEU A 200 -4.86 -0.46 0.66
CA LEU A 200 -5.25 0.93 0.93
C LEU A 200 -4.34 1.93 0.21
N VAL A 201 -3.02 1.72 0.24
CA VAL A 201 -2.02 2.54 -0.47
C VAL A 201 -2.29 2.48 -1.98
N TYR A 202 -2.32 1.29 -2.59
CA TYR A 202 -2.43 1.16 -4.05
C TYR A 202 -3.76 1.69 -4.60
N ARG A 203 -4.86 1.48 -3.88
CA ARG A 203 -6.19 2.01 -4.25
C ARG A 203 -6.29 3.54 -4.16
N THR A 204 -5.31 4.21 -3.54
CA THR A 204 -5.21 5.68 -3.57
C THR A 204 -4.84 6.18 -4.97
N PHE A 205 -4.04 5.41 -5.73
CA PHE A 205 -3.45 5.87 -6.99
C PHE A 205 -4.10 5.27 -8.24
N THR A 206 -4.85 4.17 -8.11
CA THR A 206 -5.48 3.50 -9.25
C THR A 206 -6.78 2.79 -8.88
N GLN A 207 -7.72 2.77 -9.83
CA GLN A 207 -8.93 1.94 -9.79
C GLN A 207 -8.76 0.63 -10.58
N ASP A 208 -7.65 0.44 -11.31
CA ASP A 208 -7.40 -0.81 -12.02
C ASP A 208 -7.01 -1.89 -11.01
N ARG A 209 -7.99 -2.73 -10.66
CA ARG A 209 -7.80 -3.86 -9.73
C ARG A 209 -6.70 -4.81 -10.17
N ARG A 210 -6.39 -4.87 -11.47
CA ARG A 210 -5.34 -5.73 -12.02
C ARG A 210 -3.98 -5.22 -11.58
N LEU A 211 -3.77 -3.90 -11.67
CA LEU A 211 -2.55 -3.25 -11.17
C LEU A 211 -2.40 -3.45 -9.66
N VAL A 212 -3.47 -3.27 -8.89
CA VAL A 212 -3.45 -3.45 -7.43
C VAL A 212 -3.06 -4.88 -7.05
N TRP A 213 -3.72 -5.89 -7.62
CA TRP A 213 -3.45 -7.28 -7.26
C TRP A 213 -2.13 -7.80 -7.80
N THR A 214 -1.71 -7.40 -9.00
CA THR A 214 -0.37 -7.73 -9.50
C THR A 214 0.72 -7.09 -8.63
N ALA A 215 0.52 -5.86 -8.14
CA ALA A 215 1.48 -5.23 -7.23
C ALA A 215 1.59 -5.97 -5.90
N ILE A 216 0.46 -6.40 -5.32
CA ILE A 216 0.43 -7.20 -4.08
C ILE A 216 1.11 -8.55 -4.30
N TRP A 217 0.78 -9.24 -5.40
CA TRP A 217 1.42 -10.51 -5.75
C TRP A 217 2.94 -10.35 -5.85
N LEU A 218 3.42 -9.36 -6.60
CA LEU A 218 4.85 -9.09 -6.72
C LEU A 218 5.49 -8.72 -5.38
N PHE A 219 4.81 -7.97 -4.53
CA PHE A 219 5.31 -7.65 -3.20
C PHE A 219 5.51 -8.91 -2.34
N GLN A 220 4.55 -9.85 -2.34
CA GLN A 220 4.71 -11.08 -1.56
C GLN A 220 5.91 -11.92 -2.05
N VAL A 221 6.04 -12.09 -3.38
CA VAL A 221 7.16 -12.83 -3.98
C VAL A 221 8.50 -12.12 -3.75
N ALA A 222 8.54 -10.79 -3.88
CA ALA A 222 9.77 -10.02 -3.77
C ALA A 222 10.20 -9.75 -2.32
N ASN A 223 9.32 -9.96 -1.34
CA ASN A 223 9.63 -9.82 0.08
C ASN A 223 10.37 -11.06 0.61
N TRP A 224 11.58 -11.27 0.09
CA TRP A 224 12.48 -12.37 0.45
C TRP A 224 13.46 -12.01 1.57
N VAL A 225 13.51 -10.74 1.97
CA VAL A 225 14.50 -10.15 2.90
C VAL A 225 14.59 -10.90 4.24
N GLY A 226 13.56 -11.68 4.60
CA GLY A 226 13.57 -12.52 5.80
C GLY A 226 13.42 -11.71 7.08
N GLN A 227 12.74 -10.56 7.01
CA GLN A 227 12.42 -9.68 8.15
C GLN A 227 10.97 -9.82 8.61
N ASP A 228 10.25 -10.79 8.04
CA ASP A 228 8.87 -11.14 8.36
C ASP A 228 8.77 -12.24 9.43
N TYR A 229 9.90 -12.76 9.92
CA TYR A 229 10.00 -13.63 11.10
C TYR A 229 9.47 -12.94 12.35
N PHE A 230 9.28 -13.72 13.42
CA PHE A 230 8.86 -13.25 14.74
C PHE A 230 9.83 -12.18 15.26
N SER A 231 9.55 -10.92 14.96
CA SER A 231 10.49 -9.80 15.11
C SER A 231 9.78 -8.46 15.25
N PRO A 232 10.40 -7.50 15.95
CA PRO A 232 9.85 -6.16 16.00
C PRO A 232 9.79 -5.46 14.63
N GLN A 233 10.71 -5.78 13.71
CA GLN A 233 10.78 -5.19 12.37
C GLN A 233 9.54 -5.51 11.54
N SER A 234 9.04 -6.75 11.62
CA SER A 234 7.85 -7.20 10.89
C SER A 234 6.58 -6.44 11.30
N LEU A 235 6.35 -6.28 12.61
CA LEU A 235 5.21 -5.52 13.14
C LEU A 235 5.35 -4.03 12.80
N ALA A 236 6.54 -3.47 13.00
CA ALA A 236 6.80 -2.06 12.74
C ALA A 236 6.59 -1.71 11.26
N LEU A 237 6.93 -2.60 10.32
CA LEU A 237 6.65 -2.41 8.89
C LEU A 237 5.15 -2.35 8.59
N ALA A 238 4.34 -3.24 9.19
CA ALA A 238 2.89 -3.21 9.03
C ALA A 238 2.27 -1.91 9.55
N LEU A 239 2.71 -1.45 10.73
CA LEU A 239 2.28 -0.19 11.33
C LEU A 239 2.75 1.02 10.51
N TYR A 240 4.00 1.02 10.02
CA TYR A 240 4.54 2.02 9.10
C TYR A 240 3.65 2.16 7.86
N LEU A 241 3.34 1.05 7.18
CA LEU A 241 2.47 1.08 6.00
C LEU A 241 1.04 1.49 6.37
N GLY A 242 0.55 1.16 7.56
CA GLY A 242 -0.73 1.63 8.09
C GLY A 242 -0.79 3.15 8.21
N VAL A 243 0.21 3.76 8.86
CA VAL A 243 0.32 5.22 8.99
C VAL A 243 0.39 5.88 7.60
N ILE A 244 1.26 5.37 6.72
CA ILE A 244 1.40 5.87 5.34
C ILE A 244 0.08 5.74 4.57
N ALA A 245 -0.63 4.61 4.69
CA ALA A 245 -1.92 4.40 4.02
C ALA A 245 -2.97 5.42 4.46
N VAL A 246 -3.04 5.72 5.76
CA VAL A 246 -3.96 6.74 6.30
C VAL A 246 -3.61 8.12 5.75
N VAL A 247 -2.34 8.53 5.82
CA VAL A 247 -1.89 9.85 5.34
C VAL A 247 -2.16 10.02 3.84
N LEU A 248 -1.83 9.00 3.03
CA LEU A 248 -2.06 9.04 1.58
C LEU A 248 -3.56 9.15 1.23
N ARG A 249 -4.41 8.34 1.86
CA ARG A 249 -5.86 8.34 1.57
C ARG A 249 -6.56 9.61 2.00
N ARG A 250 -6.03 10.29 3.01
CA ARG A 250 -6.59 11.55 3.51
C ARG A 250 -6.12 12.74 2.68
N GLY A 251 -4.85 12.78 2.28
CA GLY A 251 -4.32 13.83 1.41
C GLY A 251 -4.94 13.88 0.02
N GLY A 252 -5.18 12.72 -0.61
CA GLY A 252 -5.82 12.66 -1.93
C GLY A 252 -7.29 13.09 -1.99
N ARG A 253 -7.90 13.45 -0.86
CA ARG A 253 -9.33 13.84 -0.75
C ARG A 253 -9.55 15.32 -0.46
N THR A 254 -8.48 16.12 -0.33
CA THR A 254 -8.58 17.50 0.18
C THR A 254 -7.97 18.51 -0.77
N VAL A 255 -8.80 19.10 -1.62
CA VAL A 255 -8.59 20.48 -2.11
C VAL A 255 -9.55 21.44 -1.39
N ASP A 256 -10.72 21.01 -0.92
CA ASP A 256 -11.67 21.89 -0.23
C ASP A 256 -12.33 21.19 0.98
N GLY A 257 -12.10 21.67 2.21
CA GLY A 257 -13.05 21.46 3.31
C GLY A 257 -12.77 20.43 4.42
N ALA A 258 -11.52 20.01 4.68
CA ALA A 258 -11.24 19.26 5.92
C ALA A 258 -11.46 20.15 7.16
N ARG A 259 -12.58 19.94 7.87
CA ARG A 259 -12.89 20.62 9.14
C ARG A 259 -11.75 20.37 10.15
N PRO A 260 -11.35 21.38 10.95
CA PRO A 260 -10.30 21.24 11.97
C PRO A 260 -10.50 20.03 12.91
N GLU A 261 -11.74 19.76 13.30
CA GLU A 261 -12.15 18.65 14.17
C GLU A 261 -11.79 17.27 13.58
N GLY A 262 -11.98 17.10 12.28
CA GLY A 262 -11.62 15.85 11.59
C GLY A 262 -10.11 15.63 11.58
N ARG A 263 -9.31 16.70 11.47
CA ARG A 263 -7.84 16.60 11.50
C ARG A 263 -7.33 16.19 12.87
N LEU A 264 -7.87 16.76 13.93
CA LEU A 264 -7.51 16.39 15.31
C LEU A 264 -7.83 14.92 15.59
N LEU A 265 -9.05 14.47 15.27
CA LEU A 265 -9.45 13.08 15.47
C LEU A 265 -8.48 12.09 14.81
N TRP A 266 -8.14 12.30 13.54
CA TRP A 266 -7.21 11.39 12.85
C TRP A 266 -5.79 11.47 13.38
N THR A 267 -5.36 12.64 13.85
CA THR A 267 -4.04 12.80 14.48
C THR A 267 -3.99 12.00 15.79
N VAL A 268 -5.05 12.07 16.60
CA VAL A 268 -5.23 11.25 17.81
C VAL A 268 -5.30 9.76 17.47
N LEU A 269 -5.95 9.37 16.37
CA LEU A 269 -6.00 7.96 15.93
C LEU A 269 -4.67 7.45 15.38
N LEU A 270 -3.81 8.32 14.84
CA LEU A 270 -2.46 7.96 14.38
C LEU A 270 -1.47 7.83 15.53
N LEU A 271 -1.66 8.58 16.63
CA LEU A 271 -0.80 8.55 17.81
C LEU A 271 -0.49 7.12 18.32
N PRO A 272 -1.47 6.22 18.56
CA PRO A 272 -1.16 4.88 19.04
C PRO A 272 -0.36 4.05 18.04
N LEU A 273 -0.59 4.21 16.73
CA LEU A 273 0.19 3.51 15.70
C LEU A 273 1.64 4.01 15.68
N ILE A 274 1.83 5.33 15.75
CA ILE A 274 3.15 5.96 15.78
C ILE A 274 3.90 5.57 17.06
N ALA A 275 3.24 5.64 18.21
CA ALA A 275 3.81 5.22 19.48
C ALA A 275 4.22 3.75 19.44
N ALA A 276 3.35 2.86 18.94
CA ALA A 276 3.67 1.44 18.78
C ALA A 276 4.90 1.22 17.88
N VAL A 277 5.07 1.97 16.80
CA VAL A 277 6.29 1.92 15.97
C VAL A 277 7.52 2.36 16.77
N VAL A 278 7.42 3.49 17.49
CA VAL A 278 8.52 4.06 18.29
C VAL A 278 8.97 3.13 19.40
N VAL A 279 8.04 2.53 20.15
CA VAL A 279 8.38 1.67 21.29
C VAL A 279 8.80 0.25 20.88
N SER A 280 8.50 -0.16 19.65
CA SER A 280 8.81 -1.51 19.16
C SER A 280 10.11 -1.59 18.38
N HIS A 281 10.55 -0.51 17.73
CA HIS A 281 11.66 -0.61 16.79
C HIS A 281 12.50 0.66 16.72
N GLN A 282 13.82 0.51 16.73
CA GLN A 282 14.76 1.64 16.65
C GLN A 282 14.78 2.34 15.27
N LEU A 283 14.92 1.59 14.17
CA LEU A 283 15.07 2.17 12.82
C LEU A 283 13.76 2.64 12.16
N THR A 284 12.67 1.87 12.27
CA THR A 284 11.42 2.16 11.56
C THR A 284 10.84 3.57 11.82
N PRO A 285 10.92 4.16 13.03
CA PRO A 285 10.58 5.57 13.26
C PRO A 285 11.36 6.55 12.38
N VAL A 286 12.65 6.31 12.17
CA VAL A 286 13.50 7.14 11.29
C VAL A 286 13.00 7.06 9.85
N MET A 287 12.71 5.84 9.37
CA MET A 287 12.17 5.64 8.02
C MET A 287 10.76 6.22 7.86
N LEU A 288 9.93 6.15 8.90
CA LEU A 288 8.62 6.81 8.95
C LEU A 288 8.75 8.33 8.86
N GLY A 289 9.69 8.91 9.62
CA GLY A 289 9.99 10.34 9.59
C GLY A 289 10.43 10.80 8.21
N ALA A 290 11.37 10.08 7.59
CA ALA A 290 11.83 10.36 6.23
C ALA A 290 10.69 10.24 5.20
N GLY A 291 9.85 9.22 5.31
CA GLY A 291 8.68 9.02 4.45
C GLY A 291 7.64 10.14 4.59
N LEU A 292 7.28 10.51 5.82
CA LEU A 292 6.36 11.61 6.10
C LEU A 292 6.92 12.96 5.64
N ALA A 293 8.21 13.21 5.86
CA ALA A 293 8.90 14.41 5.35
C ALA A 293 8.83 14.50 3.82
N ALA A 294 9.03 13.38 3.12
CA ALA A 294 8.88 13.35 1.66
C ALA A 294 7.43 13.60 1.21
N LEU A 295 6.43 13.13 1.96
CA LEU A 295 5.02 13.44 1.69
C LEU A 295 4.69 14.91 1.92
N CYS A 296 5.37 15.61 2.83
CA CYS A 296 5.25 17.06 3.00
C CYS A 296 5.66 17.85 1.74
N LEU A 297 6.50 17.27 0.87
CA LEU A 297 6.86 17.86 -0.42
C LEU A 297 5.73 17.77 -1.46
N THR A 298 4.66 17.03 -1.16
CA THR A 298 3.48 16.92 -2.03
C THR A 298 2.34 17.76 -1.47
N ARG A 299 1.85 18.73 -2.25
CA ARG A 299 0.84 19.70 -1.80
C ARG A 299 -0.40 19.04 -1.21
N ASP A 300 -0.89 17.99 -1.86
CA ASP A 300 -2.14 17.31 -1.48
C ASP A 300 -2.01 16.56 -0.15
N HIS A 301 -0.83 16.07 0.21
CA HIS A 301 -0.63 15.24 1.41
C HIS A 301 -0.01 16.02 2.58
N ARG A 302 0.57 17.19 2.32
CA ARG A 302 1.25 18.02 3.32
C ARG A 302 0.39 18.31 4.55
N ALA A 303 -0.90 18.57 4.38
CA ALA A 303 -1.83 18.89 5.48
C ALA A 303 -2.00 17.75 6.50
N TRP A 304 -1.74 16.50 6.09
CA TRP A 304 -1.85 15.31 6.94
C TRP A 304 -0.48 14.76 7.33
N ALA A 305 0.51 14.87 6.45
CA ALA A 305 1.87 14.45 6.69
C ALA A 305 2.56 15.31 7.77
N LEU A 306 2.32 16.63 7.79
CA LEU A 306 2.93 17.53 8.78
C LEU A 306 2.50 17.22 10.23
N PRO A 307 1.20 17.12 10.57
CA PRO A 307 0.81 16.73 11.93
C PRO A 307 1.32 15.35 12.33
N ALA A 308 1.28 14.37 11.43
CA ALA A 308 1.81 13.03 11.70
C ALA A 308 3.33 13.05 11.96
N LEU A 309 4.08 13.84 11.19
CA LEU A 309 5.51 14.03 11.39
C LEU A 309 5.80 14.73 12.71
N ALA A 310 5.00 15.73 13.10
CA ALA A 310 5.14 16.41 14.39
C ALA A 310 4.88 15.46 15.56
N VAL A 311 3.81 14.66 15.51
CA VAL A 311 3.53 13.64 16.53
C VAL A 311 4.67 12.63 16.62
N LEU A 312 5.14 12.12 15.48
CA LEU A 312 6.28 11.22 15.43
C LEU A 312 7.53 11.86 16.05
N ALA A 313 7.86 13.09 15.68
CA ALA A 313 9.04 13.78 16.20
C ALA A 313 8.96 13.94 17.72
N VAL A 314 7.81 14.32 18.28
CA VAL A 314 7.62 14.46 19.73
C VAL A 314 7.76 13.11 20.43
N VAL A 315 7.04 12.08 19.98
CA VAL A 315 7.05 10.76 20.63
C VAL A 315 8.43 10.10 20.50
N PHE A 316 9.04 10.17 19.32
CA PHE A 316 10.38 9.63 19.07
C PHE A 316 11.42 10.36 19.90
N LEU A 317 11.42 11.70 19.93
CA LEU A 317 12.36 12.46 20.76
C LEU A 317 12.16 12.16 22.24
N ALA A 318 10.92 12.12 22.72
CA ALA A 318 10.62 11.76 24.11
C ALA A 318 11.17 10.38 24.47
N TRP A 319 10.97 9.36 23.60
CA TRP A 319 11.50 8.02 23.84
C TRP A 319 13.03 7.97 23.87
N ASN A 320 13.68 8.63 22.90
CA ASN A 320 15.14 8.65 22.79
C ASN A 320 15.82 9.47 23.91
N LEU A 321 15.14 10.47 24.47
CA LEU A 321 15.65 11.25 25.60
C LEU A 321 15.33 10.63 26.97
N THR A 322 14.56 9.54 27.01
CA THR A 322 14.17 8.88 28.26
C THR A 322 14.60 7.42 28.26
N VAL A 323 13.81 6.54 27.63
CA VAL A 323 13.99 5.09 27.69
C VAL A 323 15.28 4.69 27.00
N SER A 324 15.44 4.97 25.71
CA SER A 324 16.59 4.48 24.94
C SER A 324 17.86 5.34 25.05
N LEU A 325 17.85 6.38 25.90
CA LEU A 325 18.98 7.29 26.06
C LEU A 325 20.30 6.58 26.45
N PRO A 326 20.31 5.60 27.38
CA PRO A 326 21.55 4.91 27.75
C PRO A 326 22.20 4.23 26.54
N PHE A 327 21.41 3.46 25.79
CA PHE A 327 21.88 2.77 24.58
C PHE A 327 22.36 3.75 23.51
N LEU A 328 21.65 4.85 23.29
CA LEU A 328 22.06 5.85 22.30
C LEU A 328 23.38 6.53 22.65
N ARG A 329 23.66 6.78 23.94
CA ARG A 329 24.95 7.37 24.35
C ARG A 329 26.13 6.51 23.93
N GLU A 330 25.96 5.19 23.96
CA GLU A 330 26.97 4.23 23.52
C GLU A 330 27.02 4.09 22.00
N ALA A 331 25.85 4.11 21.33
CA ALA A 331 25.76 3.92 19.88
C ALA A 331 26.11 5.17 19.05
N VAL A 332 25.87 6.38 19.55
CA VAL A 332 26.03 7.65 18.81
C VAL A 332 27.42 7.85 18.20
N PRO A 333 28.55 7.58 18.90
CA PRO A 333 29.88 7.73 18.30
C PRO A 333 30.05 6.91 17.02
N GLU A 334 29.62 5.65 17.02
CA GLU A 334 29.69 4.79 15.85
C GLU A 334 28.71 5.24 14.75
N MET A 335 27.49 5.64 15.13
CA MET A 335 26.53 6.22 14.18
C MET A 335 27.11 7.43 13.46
N LEU A 336 27.82 8.33 14.16
CA LEU A 336 28.48 9.50 13.58
C LEU A 336 29.63 9.12 12.65
N ARG A 337 30.36 8.04 12.93
CA ARG A 337 31.41 7.52 12.04
C ARG A 337 30.85 6.91 10.76
N SER A 338 29.74 6.18 10.86
CA SER A 338 29.05 5.57 9.70
C SER A 338 28.38 6.60 8.78
N PHE A 339 28.15 7.82 9.28
CA PHE A 339 27.49 8.88 8.52
C PHE A 339 28.39 9.36 7.38
N GLY A 340 27.88 9.26 6.15
CA GLY A 340 28.60 9.62 4.93
C GLY A 340 29.48 8.51 4.35
N ASP A 341 29.75 7.43 5.10
CA ASP A 341 30.50 6.27 4.60
C ASP A 341 29.62 5.31 3.80
N VAL A 342 29.17 5.77 2.63
CA VAL A 342 28.31 4.97 1.73
C VAL A 342 28.98 3.66 1.32
N ARG A 343 30.30 3.67 1.15
CA ARG A 343 31.04 2.48 0.72
C ARG A 343 31.09 1.45 1.85
N GLY A 344 31.47 1.88 3.06
CA GLY A 344 31.46 1.02 4.24
C GLY A 344 30.09 0.39 4.44
N ASN A 345 29.03 1.21 4.47
CA ASN A 345 27.63 0.77 4.66
C ASN A 345 27.15 -0.21 3.57
N LEU A 346 27.76 -0.18 2.37
CA LEU A 346 27.46 -1.11 1.30
C LEU A 346 28.24 -2.42 1.40
N GLU A 347 29.53 -2.35 1.76
CA GLU A 347 30.41 -3.52 1.86
C GLU A 347 30.05 -4.40 3.08
N THR A 348 29.72 -3.79 4.22
CA THR A 348 29.19 -4.46 5.42
C THR A 348 27.77 -5.00 5.18
N GLY A 349 26.96 -4.24 4.43
CA GLY A 349 25.55 -4.49 4.10
C GLY A 349 25.20 -5.87 3.53
N TYR A 350 26.22 -6.63 3.09
CA TYR A 350 26.06 -7.99 2.56
C TYR A 350 25.94 -9.07 3.64
N GLY A 351 26.11 -8.72 4.92
CA GLY A 351 26.04 -9.65 6.05
C GLY A 351 27.12 -10.73 6.00
N SER A 352 26.82 -11.91 6.57
CA SER A 352 27.73 -13.05 6.51
C SER A 352 27.90 -13.56 5.07
N THR A 353 29.14 -13.83 4.67
CA THR A 353 29.42 -14.38 3.34
C THR A 353 28.85 -15.80 3.26
N PRO A 354 27.90 -16.09 2.35
CA PRO A 354 27.34 -17.42 2.22
C PRO A 354 28.43 -18.42 1.86
N THR A 355 28.48 -19.55 2.56
CA THR A 355 29.40 -20.65 2.29
C THR A 355 28.63 -21.85 1.74
N GLY A 356 29.22 -22.56 0.77
CA GLY A 356 28.60 -23.72 0.11
C GLY A 356 27.75 -23.36 -1.13
N THR A 357 27.55 -24.35 -1.99
CA THR A 357 26.94 -24.15 -3.32
C THR A 357 25.51 -23.66 -3.25
N GLY A 358 24.70 -24.25 -2.36
CA GLY A 358 23.28 -23.88 -2.20
C GLY A 358 23.08 -22.45 -1.69
N PRO A 359 23.62 -22.05 -0.53
CA PRO A 359 23.49 -20.69 -0.01
C PRO A 359 24.04 -19.62 -0.97
N VAL A 360 25.16 -19.87 -1.64
CA VAL A 360 25.71 -18.97 -2.68
C VAL A 360 24.74 -18.82 -3.85
N THR A 361 24.17 -19.93 -4.33
CA THR A 361 23.19 -19.92 -5.42
C THR A 361 21.93 -19.14 -5.02
N VAL A 362 21.38 -19.40 -3.84
CA VAL A 362 20.19 -18.70 -3.32
C VAL A 362 20.45 -17.21 -3.17
N SER A 363 21.64 -16.82 -2.69
CA SER A 363 22.05 -15.41 -2.60
C SER A 363 22.04 -14.71 -3.97
N TRP A 364 22.58 -15.36 -5.00
CA TRP A 364 22.50 -14.82 -6.36
C TRP A 364 21.07 -14.74 -6.88
N VAL A 365 20.26 -15.78 -6.69
CA VAL A 365 18.83 -15.77 -7.09
C VAL A 365 18.08 -14.61 -6.43
N ALA A 366 18.31 -14.38 -5.14
CA ALA A 366 17.72 -13.28 -4.39
C ALA A 366 18.13 -11.90 -4.94
N ARG A 367 19.41 -11.73 -5.29
CA ARG A 367 19.93 -10.51 -5.95
C ARG A 367 19.33 -10.31 -7.33
N LEU A 368 19.22 -11.36 -8.14
CA LEU A 368 18.58 -11.31 -9.46
C LEU A 368 17.10 -10.93 -9.33
N LEU A 369 16.38 -11.49 -8.36
CA LEU A 369 14.98 -11.15 -8.09
C LEU A 369 14.84 -9.67 -7.73
N SER A 370 15.64 -9.16 -6.79
CA SER A 370 15.64 -7.73 -6.43
C SER A 370 15.96 -6.84 -7.63
N GLY A 371 17.01 -7.16 -8.39
CA GLY A 371 17.40 -6.42 -9.59
C GLY A 371 16.29 -6.42 -10.64
N ALA A 372 15.63 -7.56 -10.86
CA ALA A 372 14.52 -7.68 -11.81
C ALA A 372 13.30 -6.84 -11.38
N VAL A 373 12.94 -6.86 -10.09
CA VAL A 373 11.84 -6.04 -9.56
C VAL A 373 12.13 -4.55 -9.71
N LEU A 374 13.36 -4.11 -9.38
CA LEU A 374 13.76 -2.71 -9.51
C LEU A 374 13.84 -2.27 -10.99
N LEU A 375 14.35 -3.12 -11.87
CA LEU A 375 14.37 -2.86 -13.32
C LEU A 375 12.95 -2.74 -13.89
N LEU A 376 12.05 -3.65 -13.50
CA LEU A 376 10.63 -3.57 -13.87
C LEU A 376 9.98 -2.31 -13.29
N ALA A 377 10.31 -1.93 -12.06
CA ALA A 377 9.81 -0.69 -11.45
C ALA A 377 10.25 0.53 -12.26
N ALA A 378 11.53 0.64 -12.59
CA ALA A 378 12.07 1.70 -13.44
C ALA A 378 11.38 1.72 -14.82
N LEU A 379 11.25 0.56 -15.47
CA LEU A 379 10.53 0.43 -16.73
C LEU A 379 9.06 0.85 -16.61
N GLY A 380 8.42 0.53 -15.48
CA GLY A 380 7.04 0.91 -15.18
C GLY A 380 6.87 2.42 -15.07
N VAL A 381 7.74 3.06 -14.29
CA VAL A 381 7.84 4.53 -14.20
C VAL A 381 8.05 5.12 -15.59
N LEU A 382 9.01 4.58 -16.36
CA LEU A 382 9.33 5.06 -17.70
C LEU A 382 8.15 4.91 -18.68
N ARG A 383 7.48 3.76 -18.69
CA ARG A 383 6.38 3.46 -19.61
C ARG A 383 5.05 4.10 -19.22
N ARG A 384 4.84 4.49 -17.96
CA ARG A 384 3.55 5.01 -17.44
C ARG A 384 3.69 6.45 -16.94
N THR A 385 3.88 7.39 -17.87
CA THR A 385 4.01 8.82 -17.58
C THR A 385 2.86 9.38 -16.73
N ALA A 386 1.61 8.95 -16.98
CA ALA A 386 0.46 9.36 -16.17
C ALA A 386 0.52 8.90 -14.70
N LEU A 387 1.21 7.79 -14.40
CA LEU A 387 1.42 7.35 -13.02
C LEU A 387 2.55 8.13 -12.36
N ARG A 388 3.50 8.70 -13.11
CA ARG A 388 4.57 9.54 -12.52
C ARG A 388 4.00 10.76 -11.81
N THR A 389 2.94 11.35 -12.37
CA THR A 389 2.26 12.50 -11.77
C THR A 389 1.27 12.06 -10.69
N ARG A 390 0.37 11.11 -11.00
CA ARG A 390 -0.68 10.65 -10.07
C ARG A 390 -0.12 9.93 -8.84
N ALA A 391 0.88 9.09 -9.02
CA ALA A 391 1.53 8.31 -7.96
C ALA A 391 2.88 8.90 -7.54
N ARG A 392 3.10 10.22 -7.76
CA ARG A 392 4.30 10.92 -7.29
C ARG A 392 4.60 10.70 -5.80
N PRO A 393 3.62 10.74 -4.87
CA PRO A 393 3.90 10.48 -3.46
C PRO A 393 4.47 9.07 -3.24
N LEU A 394 3.93 8.06 -3.91
CA LEU A 394 4.44 6.68 -3.83
C LEU A 394 5.83 6.55 -4.45
N LEU A 395 6.11 7.28 -5.54
CA LEU A 395 7.45 7.33 -6.14
C LEU A 395 8.48 7.93 -5.16
N LEU A 396 8.12 9.00 -4.45
CA LEU A 396 8.97 9.58 -3.41
C LEU A 396 9.20 8.57 -2.28
N LEU A 397 8.14 7.95 -1.76
CA LEU A 397 8.25 6.89 -0.74
C LEU A 397 9.11 5.71 -1.19
N THR A 398 9.14 5.39 -2.50
CA THR A 398 10.02 4.36 -3.07
C THR A 398 11.48 4.81 -3.09
N ALA A 399 11.76 6.10 -3.22
CA ALA A 399 13.13 6.61 -3.33
C ALA A 399 13.75 6.98 -1.97
N VAL A 400 12.93 7.40 -1.00
CA VAL A 400 13.36 7.85 0.33
C VAL A 400 14.30 6.88 1.04
N PRO A 401 14.07 5.55 1.05
CA PRO A 401 14.96 4.64 1.77
C PRO A 401 16.40 4.69 1.26
N LEU A 402 16.67 5.06 0.00
CA LEU A 402 18.02 5.19 -0.55
C LEU A 402 18.88 6.20 0.22
N LEU A 403 18.25 7.20 0.86
CA LEU A 403 18.96 8.18 1.69
C LEU A 403 19.61 7.52 2.91
N MET A 404 19.10 6.36 3.36
CA MET A 404 19.64 5.67 4.53
C MET A 404 21.00 5.01 4.26
N LEU A 405 21.37 4.76 3.00
CA LEU A 405 22.71 4.30 2.63
C LEU A 405 23.80 5.32 3.00
N VAL A 406 23.43 6.60 3.03
CA VAL A 406 24.33 7.69 3.47
C VAL A 406 24.32 7.85 4.99
N ALA A 407 23.19 7.52 5.63
CA ALA A 407 22.94 7.91 7.00
C ALA A 407 23.58 6.96 8.03
N ASN A 408 23.54 5.64 7.79
CA ASN A 408 23.89 4.67 8.82
C ASN A 408 24.11 3.25 8.25
N ASP A 409 24.94 2.44 8.92
CA ASP A 409 25.19 1.03 8.58
C ASP A 409 24.12 0.05 9.12
N TYR A 410 23.39 0.44 10.16
CA TYR A 410 22.39 -0.34 10.88
C TYR A 410 22.76 -1.82 11.03
N GLY A 411 23.79 -2.09 11.82
CA GLY A 411 24.24 -3.44 12.14
C GLY A 411 24.55 -4.28 10.89
N SER A 412 25.17 -3.68 9.86
CA SER A 412 25.48 -4.31 8.57
C SER A 412 24.28 -4.81 7.76
N GLU A 413 23.05 -4.39 8.10
CA GLU A 413 21.83 -4.80 7.39
C GLU A 413 21.13 -3.65 6.65
N MET A 414 21.78 -2.49 6.51
CA MET A 414 21.12 -1.31 5.92
C MET A 414 20.60 -1.58 4.50
N ILE A 415 21.36 -2.29 3.64
CA ILE A 415 20.90 -2.61 2.27
C ILE A 415 19.57 -3.37 2.28
N PHE A 416 19.43 -4.34 3.18
CA PHE A 416 18.20 -5.13 3.33
C PHE A 416 17.03 -4.25 3.79
N ARG A 417 17.26 -3.31 4.70
CA ARG A 417 16.24 -2.35 5.15
C ARG A 417 15.84 -1.39 4.03
N VAL A 418 16.81 -0.87 3.28
CA VAL A 418 16.55 -0.03 2.11
C VAL A 418 15.65 -0.78 1.14
N LEU A 419 16.01 -1.99 0.73
CA LEU A 419 15.18 -2.81 -0.15
C LEU A 419 13.77 -3.02 0.43
N LEU A 420 13.66 -3.45 1.70
CA LEU A 420 12.39 -3.73 2.37
C LEU A 420 11.42 -2.56 2.31
N PHE A 421 11.88 -1.34 2.60
CA PHE A 421 11.03 -0.15 2.58
C PHE A 421 10.77 0.39 1.16
N MET A 422 11.62 0.07 0.19
CA MET A 422 11.38 0.40 -1.23
C MET A 422 10.34 -0.51 -1.89
N LEU A 423 10.26 -1.79 -1.47
CA LEU A 423 9.45 -2.83 -2.11
C LEU A 423 7.99 -2.46 -2.35
N PRO A 424 7.23 -1.83 -1.43
CA PRO A 424 5.83 -1.49 -1.66
C PRO A 424 5.62 -0.65 -2.91
N GLY A 425 6.42 0.39 -3.10
CA GLY A 425 6.33 1.25 -4.26
C GLY A 425 6.98 0.66 -5.51
N ALA A 426 8.12 -0.03 -5.35
CA ALA A 426 8.80 -0.72 -6.45
C ALA A 426 7.86 -1.76 -7.10
N CYS A 427 7.16 -2.59 -6.31
CA CYS A 427 6.24 -3.60 -6.82
C CYS A 427 5.01 -2.98 -7.52
N PHE A 428 4.53 -1.82 -7.07
CA PHE A 428 3.47 -1.09 -7.76
C PHE A 428 3.89 -0.65 -9.16
N PHE A 429 5.08 -0.07 -9.29
CA PHE A 429 5.59 0.34 -10.61
C PHE A 429 6.00 -0.87 -11.47
N ALA A 430 6.54 -1.93 -10.88
CA ALA A 430 6.86 -3.17 -11.58
C ALA A 430 5.60 -3.80 -12.19
N ALA A 431 4.52 -3.89 -11.43
CA ALA A 431 3.21 -4.34 -11.93
C ALA A 431 2.70 -3.46 -13.09
N ALA A 432 2.95 -2.15 -13.03
CA ALA A 432 2.59 -1.22 -14.10
C ALA A 432 3.38 -1.43 -15.41
N ALA A 433 4.58 -2.03 -15.33
CA ALA A 433 5.38 -2.43 -16.48
C ALA A 433 4.82 -3.69 -17.17
N LEU A 434 4.34 -4.65 -16.38
CA LEU A 434 3.85 -5.96 -16.85
C LEU A 434 2.47 -5.89 -17.51
N LEU A 435 1.60 -5.00 -17.05
CA LEU A 435 0.23 -4.93 -17.57
C LEU A 435 0.15 -4.13 -18.89
N PRO A 436 -0.83 -4.41 -19.77
CA PRO A 436 -1.07 -3.60 -20.98
C PRO A 436 -1.52 -2.16 -20.66
N ARG A 437 -1.24 -1.20 -21.56
CA ARG A 437 -1.77 0.17 -21.44
C ARG A 437 -3.27 0.13 -21.75
N ARG A 438 -4.13 0.51 -20.80
CA ARG A 438 -5.52 0.85 -21.16
C ARG A 438 -5.49 2.15 -21.96
N ARG A 439 -5.97 2.10 -23.20
CA ARG A 439 -6.35 3.33 -23.91
C ARG A 439 -7.51 3.97 -23.11
N PRO A 440 -7.52 5.30 -22.90
CA PRO A 440 -8.70 5.97 -22.38
C PRO A 440 -9.89 5.55 -23.25
N ALA A 441 -11.00 5.15 -22.64
CA ALA A 441 -12.24 4.99 -23.40
C ALA A 441 -12.53 6.35 -24.06
N PRO A 442 -12.89 6.39 -25.36
CA PRO A 442 -13.32 7.64 -25.96
C PRO A 442 -14.46 8.22 -25.11
N PRO A 443 -14.48 9.55 -24.89
CA PRO A 443 -15.55 10.17 -24.13
C PRO A 443 -16.87 9.70 -24.70
N ARG A 444 -17.72 9.11 -23.85
CA ARG A 444 -19.12 8.84 -24.21
C ARG A 444 -19.74 10.19 -24.48
N THR A 445 -19.80 10.58 -25.75
CA THR A 445 -20.68 11.65 -26.19
C THR A 445 -22.10 11.12 -26.01
N THR A 446 -22.66 11.33 -24.81
CA THR A 446 -24.11 11.39 -24.66
C THR A 446 -24.57 12.55 -25.54
N ARG A 447 -24.82 12.25 -26.83
CA ARG A 447 -25.71 13.06 -27.65
C ARG A 447 -27.05 12.97 -26.95
N LEU A 448 -27.35 13.94 -26.10
CA LEU A 448 -28.73 14.21 -25.70
C LEU A 448 -29.51 14.34 -27.02
N PRO A 449 -30.55 13.52 -27.27
CA PRO A 449 -31.39 13.72 -28.44
C PRO A 449 -31.97 15.13 -28.35
N TYR A 450 -31.61 15.96 -29.31
CA TYR A 450 -32.25 17.25 -29.53
C TYR A 450 -33.73 16.98 -29.78
N ARG A 451 -34.58 17.30 -28.80
CA ARG A 451 -36.03 17.38 -29.01
C ARG A 451 -36.30 18.71 -29.72
N PRO A 452 -36.83 18.71 -30.97
CA PRO A 452 -37.34 19.93 -31.55
C PRO A 452 -38.48 20.42 -30.66
N VAL A 453 -38.42 21.67 -30.24
CA VAL A 453 -39.58 22.35 -29.64
C VAL A 453 -40.61 22.44 -30.76
N ALA A 454 -41.73 21.73 -30.62
CA ALA A 454 -42.86 21.85 -31.52
C ALA A 454 -43.34 23.31 -31.48
N GLY A 455 -43.17 24.03 -32.59
CA GLY A 455 -43.74 25.35 -32.78
C GLY A 455 -45.26 25.24 -32.72
N GLY A 456 -45.86 25.81 -31.68
CA GLY A 456 -47.29 26.06 -31.63
C GLY A 456 -47.63 27.11 -32.67
N GLY A 457 -48.14 26.67 -33.82
CA GLY A 457 -48.77 27.54 -34.81
C GLY A 457 -50.11 28.05 -34.27
N GLY A 458 -50.15 29.33 -33.91
CA GLY A 458 -51.39 30.09 -33.78
C GLY A 458 -51.66 30.86 -35.08
N PRO A 459 -52.90 30.94 -35.58
CA PRO A 459 -53.20 31.54 -36.87
C PRO A 459 -53.05 33.06 -36.87
N CYS A 460 -52.46 33.58 -37.95
CA CYS A 460 -52.40 35.00 -38.29
C CYS A 460 -53.81 35.58 -38.50
N SER A 461 -54.05 36.75 -37.90
CA SER A 461 -55.10 37.70 -38.30
C SER A 461 -54.43 38.98 -38.86
N PRO A 462 -55.01 39.65 -39.88
CA PRO A 462 -54.34 40.71 -40.63
C PRO A 462 -54.62 42.14 -40.10
N GLU A 463 -53.53 42.93 -39.95
CA GLU A 463 -53.41 44.42 -40.03
C GLU A 463 -54.31 45.33 -39.12
N PRO A 464 -53.99 46.64 -38.88
CA PRO A 464 -53.19 47.53 -39.73
C PRO A 464 -52.07 48.37 -39.07
N ARG A 465 -51.25 48.86 -40.02
CA ARG A 465 -50.17 49.84 -40.02
C ARG A 465 -50.28 50.99 -39.00
N CYS A 466 -49.14 51.32 -38.40
CA CYS A 466 -48.76 52.71 -38.11
C CYS A 466 -47.28 52.93 -38.43
N SER A 467 -47.05 53.89 -39.31
CA SER A 467 -45.79 54.41 -39.80
C SER A 467 -45.04 55.23 -38.76
N CYS A 468 -43.71 55.08 -38.68
CA CYS A 468 -42.80 56.19 -38.37
C CYS A 468 -41.41 55.88 -38.95
N SER A 469 -40.98 56.73 -39.88
CA SER A 469 -39.65 56.77 -40.50
C SER A 469 -38.59 57.38 -39.55
N PRO A 470 -37.28 57.22 -39.84
CA PRO A 470 -36.18 57.41 -38.89
C PRO A 470 -35.51 58.80 -39.00
N PRO A 471 -34.62 59.19 -38.09
CA PRO A 471 -33.59 60.18 -38.41
C PRO A 471 -32.24 59.50 -38.71
N ARG A 472 -31.66 59.99 -39.81
CA ARG A 472 -30.28 59.80 -40.25
C ARG A 472 -29.33 60.67 -39.42
N SER A 473 -28.12 60.17 -39.14
CA SER A 473 -26.87 60.92 -39.36
C SER A 473 -25.61 60.02 -39.23
N CYS A 474 -24.82 60.11 -40.30
CA CYS A 474 -23.57 59.43 -40.68
C CYS A 474 -22.29 59.95 -39.91
N PRO A 475 -21.03 59.61 -40.31
CA PRO A 475 -20.34 58.32 -40.35
C PRO A 475 -18.83 58.45 -39.89
N PRO A 476 -17.79 57.77 -40.46
CA PRO A 476 -16.80 57.03 -39.65
C PRO A 476 -15.33 57.53 -39.78
N THR A 477 -14.38 56.93 -39.05
CA THR A 477 -12.95 57.10 -39.38
C THR A 477 -12.11 55.83 -39.20
N ARG A 478 -11.16 55.72 -40.14
CA ARG A 478 -10.43 54.57 -40.65
C ARG A 478 -9.20 54.13 -39.84
N ALA A 479 -8.80 52.90 -40.16
CA ALA A 479 -7.49 52.27 -40.00
C ALA A 479 -6.27 53.06 -40.53
N ARG A 480 -5.06 52.71 -40.01
CA ARG A 480 -3.74 52.58 -40.71
C ARG A 480 -2.67 52.18 -39.66
N THR A 481 -2.08 50.98 -39.71
CA THR A 481 -0.81 50.58 -40.37
C THR A 481 0.47 51.32 -39.97
N GLY A 482 1.52 50.58 -39.57
CA GLY A 482 2.88 50.80 -40.07
C GLY A 482 4.05 50.94 -39.08
N SER A 483 4.99 49.99 -39.16
CA SER A 483 6.48 50.10 -39.04
C SER A 483 7.12 50.71 -37.78
N ALA A 484 7.84 49.94 -36.97
CA ALA A 484 9.28 49.58 -37.09
C ALA A 484 10.25 50.74 -36.80
N THR A 485 11.05 50.65 -35.72
CA THR A 485 12.53 50.68 -35.78
C THR A 485 13.20 50.57 -34.40
N SER A 486 14.33 49.87 -34.46
CA SER A 486 15.41 49.66 -33.49
C SER A 486 15.80 50.82 -32.56
N ARG A 487 16.29 50.46 -31.36
CA ARG A 487 17.57 51.00 -30.85
C ARG A 487 18.26 50.06 -29.85
N ARG A 488 19.47 49.64 -30.23
CA ARG A 488 20.54 49.09 -29.38
C ARG A 488 21.17 50.21 -28.51
N LYS A 489 21.61 49.84 -27.30
CA LYS A 489 22.88 50.21 -26.59
C LYS A 489 22.76 49.61 -25.17
N ARG A 490 23.46 48.55 -24.74
CA ARG A 490 24.90 48.22 -24.56
C ARG A 490 25.53 48.88 -23.30
N TRP A 491 26.28 48.03 -22.55
CA TRP A 491 27.18 48.24 -21.38
C TRP A 491 26.50 48.17 -20.00
N SER A 492 26.72 47.11 -19.19
CA SER A 492 27.92 46.72 -18.38
C SER A 492 28.22 47.74 -17.27
N SER A 493 28.69 47.44 -16.07
CA SER A 493 28.97 46.24 -15.27
C SER A 493 29.37 46.77 -13.88
N SER A 494 29.34 45.89 -12.87
CA SER A 494 30.11 45.92 -11.61
C SER A 494 29.95 47.08 -10.62
N GLY A 495 29.62 46.73 -9.37
CA GLY A 495 29.76 47.62 -8.23
C GLY A 495 29.24 47.05 -6.91
N ARG A 496 30.04 46.13 -6.33
CA ARG A 496 30.04 45.58 -4.95
C ARG A 496 29.05 44.48 -4.60
#